data_AF-A0A9X6MW73-F1
#
_entry.id   AF-A0A9X6MW73-F1
#
_cell.length_a   1.000
_cell.length_b   1.000
_cell.length_c   1.000
_cell.angle_alpha   90.00
_cell.angle_beta   90.00
_cell.angle_gamma   90.00
#
_symmetry.space_group_name_H-M   'P 1'
#
loop_
_entity.id
_entity.type
_entity.pdbx_description
1 polymer ?
#
loop_
_entity_poly.entity_id
_entity_poly.type
_entity_poly.pdbx_seq_one_letter_code
_entity_poly.pdbx_strand_id
1 'polypeptide(L)'
;MKKLRMLSGLCVAGMLMVSGVAGCSNETKSNANQQENQKERDIKEADKAAMDYVRAYIEMDRKKLNELQYKKFDFGEDRIKHPGASKEMKERYDLYRFDLTEGENEYYYRVKYFDPVENAQMGMKLKVVKDEKDGKWKNYEWNWDGHNSLDSIVGSIEPVHVHKWGQKE
;
A
#
# COMPACT_ATOMS: atom_id res chain seq x y z
N MET A 1 -45.39 -45.11 40.40
CA MET A 1 -46.44 -44.07 40.48
C MET A 1 -46.43 -43.25 39.19
N LYS A 2 -47.64 -43.01 38.61
CA LYS A 2 -48.02 -42.10 37.48
C LYS A 2 -47.32 -42.35 36.12
N LYS A 3 -47.88 -43.17 35.22
CA LYS A 3 -48.96 -42.94 34.20
C LYS A 3 -48.53 -42.15 32.94
N LEU A 4 -48.21 -42.91 31.87
CA LEU A 4 -48.86 -42.95 30.54
C LEU A 4 -49.57 -41.69 29.98
N ARG A 5 -49.17 -41.28 28.75
CA ARG A 5 -49.98 -41.12 27.50
C ARG A 5 -49.29 -40.08 26.57
N MET A 6 -48.81 -40.41 25.37
CA MET A 6 -49.48 -40.70 24.08
C MET A 6 -50.24 -39.52 23.44
N LEU A 7 -50.12 -39.49 22.09
CA LEU A 7 -51.04 -38.95 21.06
C LEU A 7 -50.81 -37.48 20.65
N SER A 8 -50.22 -37.27 19.47
CA SER A 8 -50.87 -37.00 18.15
C SER A 8 -51.27 -35.53 18.04
N GLY A 9 -50.71 -34.71 17.15
CA GLY A 9 -50.70 -34.87 15.70
C GLY A 9 -51.68 -33.84 15.12
N LEU A 10 -51.26 -32.98 14.18
CA LEU A 10 -52.11 -32.35 13.16
C LEU A 10 -51.27 -31.40 12.28
N CYS A 11 -51.26 -31.71 10.98
CA CYS A 11 -50.80 -30.82 9.92
C CYS A 11 -51.62 -29.54 9.87
N VAL A 12 -50.98 -28.39 9.61
CA VAL A 12 -51.62 -27.28 8.90
C VAL A 12 -50.67 -26.80 7.82
N ALA A 13 -50.98 -27.20 6.58
CA ALA A 13 -50.56 -26.46 5.40
C ALA A 13 -51.46 -25.21 5.31
N GLY A 14 -50.84 -24.04 5.11
CA GLY A 14 -51.53 -22.75 5.02
C GLY A 14 -50.70 -21.74 4.25
N MET A 15 -50.86 -21.83 2.93
CA MET A 15 -50.56 -20.90 1.83
C MET A 15 -50.09 -19.45 2.10
N LEU A 16 -49.10 -19.06 1.28
CA LEU A 16 -48.95 -17.81 0.50
C LEU A 16 -48.99 -16.47 1.24
N MET A 17 -47.88 -15.72 1.12
CA MET A 17 -47.91 -14.42 0.44
C MET A 17 -46.61 -14.16 -0.32
N VAL A 18 -46.78 -13.88 -1.60
CA VAL A 18 -45.80 -13.30 -2.50
C VAL A 18 -45.51 -11.88 -2.03
N SER A 19 -44.23 -11.58 -1.77
CA SER A 19 -43.68 -10.27 -2.11
C SER A 19 -42.39 -10.52 -2.86
N GLY A 20 -42.48 -10.44 -4.18
CA GLY A 20 -41.32 -10.34 -5.02
C GLY A 20 -40.50 -9.14 -4.57
N VAL A 21 -39.30 -9.39 -4.06
CA VAL A 21 -38.19 -8.46 -4.29
C VAL A 21 -37.56 -8.91 -5.60
N ALA A 22 -38.21 -8.55 -6.70
CA ALA A 22 -37.48 -8.01 -7.83
C ALA A 22 -36.85 -6.68 -7.35
N GLY A 23 -35.80 -6.81 -6.53
CA GLY A 23 -34.98 -5.71 -6.06
C GLY A 23 -33.71 -5.73 -6.87
N CYS A 24 -33.68 -4.90 -7.90
CA CYS A 24 -32.60 -4.74 -8.85
C CYS A 24 -31.23 -4.62 -8.15
N SER A 25 -30.38 -5.64 -8.35
CA SER A 25 -28.98 -5.58 -8.79
C SER A 25 -28.24 -4.22 -8.79
N ASN A 26 -28.24 -3.49 -7.67
CA ASN A 26 -27.42 -2.30 -7.46
C ASN A 26 -26.30 -2.49 -6.41
N GLU A 27 -26.36 -3.53 -5.56
CA GLU A 27 -25.36 -3.71 -4.50
C GLU A 27 -23.99 -4.12 -5.02
N THR A 28 -23.93 -4.85 -6.14
CA THR A 28 -22.66 -5.30 -6.73
C THR A 28 -21.87 -4.17 -7.38
N LYS A 29 -22.54 -3.16 -7.95
CA LYS A 29 -21.88 -1.98 -8.55
C LYS A 29 -21.41 -0.98 -7.50
N SER A 30 -22.19 -0.79 -6.43
CA SER A 30 -21.81 0.13 -5.34
C SER A 30 -20.56 -0.34 -4.61
N ASN A 31 -20.47 -1.64 -4.30
CA ASN A 31 -19.31 -2.21 -3.61
C ASN A 31 -18.06 -2.25 -4.51
N ALA A 32 -18.21 -2.56 -5.80
CA ALA A 32 -17.11 -2.52 -6.76
C ALA A 32 -16.51 -1.12 -6.91
N ASN A 33 -17.36 -0.09 -7.06
CA ASN A 33 -16.90 1.30 -7.15
C ASN A 33 -16.22 1.79 -5.85
N GLN A 34 -16.70 1.33 -4.68
CA GLN A 34 -16.06 1.65 -3.40
C GLN A 34 -14.71 0.97 -3.24
N GLN A 35 -14.58 -0.29 -3.66
CA GLN A 35 -13.32 -1.04 -3.63
C GLN A 35 -12.29 -0.44 -4.59
N GLU A 36 -12.69 -0.05 -5.80
CA GLU A 36 -11.82 0.59 -6.77
C GLU A 36 -11.32 1.96 -6.27
N ASN A 37 -12.21 2.77 -5.68
CA ASN A 37 -11.85 4.05 -5.07
C ASN A 37 -10.91 3.87 -3.88
N GLN A 38 -11.13 2.85 -3.04
CA GLN A 38 -10.21 2.52 -1.94
C GLN A 38 -8.83 2.11 -2.46
N LYS A 39 -8.76 1.26 -3.49
CA LYS A 39 -7.52 0.84 -4.12
C LYS A 39 -6.74 2.03 -4.68
N GLU A 40 -7.41 2.95 -5.37
CA GLU A 40 -6.75 4.15 -5.91
C GLU A 40 -6.16 5.04 -4.80
N ARG A 41 -6.89 5.19 -3.68
CA ARG A 41 -6.39 5.93 -2.51
C ARG A 41 -5.18 5.24 -1.89
N ASP A 42 -5.26 3.93 -1.69
CA ASP A 42 -4.16 3.13 -1.14
C ASP A 42 -2.90 3.21 -2.00
N ILE A 43 -3.06 3.15 -3.32
CA ILE A 43 -1.98 3.36 -4.28
C ILE A 43 -1.32 4.73 -4.10
N LYS A 44 -2.12 5.80 -4.07
CA LYS A 44 -1.60 7.18 -3.91
C LYS A 44 -0.86 7.38 -2.58
N GLU A 45 -1.37 6.78 -1.51
CA GLU A 45 -0.71 6.81 -0.20
C GLU A 45 0.60 6.03 -0.19
N ALA A 46 0.66 4.88 -0.87
CA ALA A 46 1.87 4.09 -1.03
C ALA A 46 2.94 4.82 -1.89
N ASP A 47 2.54 5.42 -3.01
CA ASP A 47 3.40 6.24 -3.87
C ASP A 47 4.01 7.40 -3.06
N LYS A 48 3.18 8.05 -2.25
CA LYS A 48 3.61 9.13 -1.34
C LYS A 48 4.61 8.60 -0.31
N ALA A 49 4.32 7.47 0.34
CA ALA A 49 5.21 6.89 1.35
C ALA A 49 6.58 6.52 0.76
N ALA A 50 6.63 6.00 -0.47
CA ALA A 50 7.87 5.73 -1.19
C ALA A 50 8.73 7.00 -1.33
N MET A 51 8.12 8.10 -1.79
CA MET A 51 8.85 9.36 -1.98
C MET A 51 9.17 10.09 -0.68
N ASP A 52 8.32 9.99 0.35
CA ASP A 52 8.63 10.51 1.68
C ASP A 52 9.87 9.78 2.26
N TYR A 53 9.99 8.47 2.05
CA TYR A 53 11.17 7.70 2.46
C TYR A 53 12.43 8.15 1.73
N VAL A 54 12.38 8.33 0.40
CA VAL A 54 13.53 8.84 -0.39
C VAL A 54 13.95 10.23 0.09
N ARG A 55 13.01 11.13 0.38
CA ARG A 55 13.33 12.46 0.92
C ARG A 55 13.99 12.37 2.31
N ALA A 56 13.47 11.52 3.20
CA ALA A 56 14.08 11.28 4.51
C ALA A 56 15.48 10.66 4.38
N TYR A 57 15.71 9.83 3.37
CA TYR A 57 17.01 9.26 3.05
C TYR A 57 18.03 10.33 2.62
N ILE A 58 17.65 11.23 1.70
CA ILE A 58 18.51 12.36 1.27
C ILE A 58 18.95 13.19 2.48
N GLU A 59 18.03 13.50 3.40
CA GLU A 59 18.37 14.28 4.60
C GLU A 59 19.14 13.47 5.65
N MET A 60 19.18 12.14 5.49
CA MET A 60 19.53 11.18 6.53
C MET A 60 18.86 11.55 7.87
N ASP A 61 17.57 11.87 7.81
CA ASP A 61 16.72 12.09 9.00
C ASP A 61 16.41 10.74 9.62
N ARG A 62 17.25 10.34 10.58
CA ARG A 62 17.21 8.99 11.16
C ARG A 62 15.92 8.69 11.89
N LYS A 63 15.37 9.69 12.59
CA LYS A 63 14.09 9.56 13.27
C LYS A 63 12.99 9.33 12.23
N LYS A 64 12.96 10.14 11.17
CA LYS A 64 11.93 10.03 10.15
C LYS A 64 12.05 8.74 9.34
N LEU A 65 13.26 8.33 8.99
CA LEU A 65 13.53 7.02 8.39
C LEU A 65 12.98 5.89 9.26
N ASN A 66 13.20 5.95 10.57
CA ASN A 66 12.65 4.97 11.51
C ASN A 66 11.12 5.01 11.57
N GLU A 67 10.48 6.18 11.53
CA GLU A 67 9.02 6.29 11.47
C GLU A 67 8.42 5.69 10.19
N LEU A 68 9.08 5.92 9.05
CA LEU A 68 8.65 5.53 7.71
C LEU A 68 8.98 4.09 7.33
N GLN A 69 9.68 3.34 8.20
CA GLN A 69 9.96 1.93 7.97
C GLN A 69 9.13 0.98 8.85
N TYR A 70 8.76 -0.15 8.27
CA TYR A 70 8.03 -1.22 8.93
C TYR A 70 8.93 -1.93 9.95
N LYS A 71 10.05 -2.51 9.50
CA LYS A 71 11.10 -3.02 10.39
C LYS A 71 12.01 -1.90 10.85
N LYS A 72 12.07 -1.68 12.16
CA LYS A 72 12.95 -0.68 12.76
C LYS A 72 14.42 -1.08 12.61
N PHE A 73 15.28 -0.08 12.54
CA PHE A 73 16.71 -0.19 12.36
C PHE A 73 17.37 0.78 13.32
N ASP A 74 18.43 0.33 13.98
CA ASP A 74 19.19 1.19 14.87
C ASP A 74 20.15 2.06 14.05
N PHE A 75 19.74 3.29 13.78
CA PHE A 75 20.59 4.30 13.14
C PHE A 75 21.54 5.01 14.13
N GLY A 76 21.49 4.65 15.41
CA GLY A 76 22.08 5.41 16.52
C GLY A 76 21.25 6.65 16.85
N GLU A 77 21.90 7.71 17.33
CA GLU A 77 21.23 8.94 17.75
C GLU A 77 20.32 9.54 16.67
N ASP A 78 19.14 9.98 17.11
CA ASP A 78 18.18 10.76 16.33
C ASP A 78 18.81 12.09 15.92
N ARG A 79 19.29 12.14 14.68
CA ARG A 79 19.87 13.34 14.07
C ARG A 79 19.50 13.42 12.59
N ILE A 80 19.49 14.63 12.07
CA ILE A 80 19.38 14.94 10.64
C ILE A 80 20.76 15.37 10.15
N LYS A 81 21.30 14.68 9.15
CA LYS A 81 22.67 14.96 8.66
C LYS A 81 22.70 16.08 7.62
N HIS A 82 21.69 16.14 6.76
CA HIS A 82 21.60 17.06 5.63
C HIS A 82 20.24 17.80 5.65
N PRO A 83 19.99 18.63 6.68
CA PRO A 83 18.68 19.24 6.88
C PRO A 83 18.25 20.10 5.69
N GLY A 84 17.08 19.81 5.14
CA GLY A 84 16.50 20.55 4.01
C GLY A 84 17.04 20.21 2.62
N ALA A 85 18.04 19.34 2.51
CA ALA A 85 18.63 18.94 1.22
C ALA A 85 17.57 18.34 0.28
N SER A 86 16.58 17.60 0.81
CA SER A 86 15.53 17.00 -0.01
C SER A 86 14.68 18.02 -0.79
N LYS A 87 14.59 19.27 -0.33
CA LYS A 87 13.86 20.34 -1.02
C LYS A 87 14.50 20.72 -2.35
N GLU A 88 15.82 20.56 -2.46
CA GLU A 88 16.56 20.87 -3.67
C GLU A 88 16.33 19.82 -4.77
N MET A 89 15.89 18.60 -4.43
CA MET A 89 15.51 17.58 -5.40
C MET A 89 14.37 18.08 -6.31
N LYS A 90 13.41 18.85 -5.77
CA LYS A 90 12.20 19.30 -6.48
C LYS A 90 11.48 18.08 -7.11
N GLU A 91 11.08 18.18 -8.37
CA GLU A 91 10.46 17.11 -9.19
C GLU A 91 11.48 16.35 -10.05
N ARG A 92 12.76 16.34 -9.65
CA ARG A 92 13.83 15.66 -10.40
C ARG A 92 13.92 14.19 -10.01
N TYR A 93 12.85 13.44 -10.25
CA TYR A 93 12.78 12.01 -10.00
C TYR A 93 11.86 11.28 -10.98
N ASP A 94 12.13 10.00 -11.22
CA ASP A 94 11.21 9.06 -11.82
C ASP A 94 10.75 8.07 -10.75
N LEU A 95 9.44 7.86 -10.64
CA LEU A 95 8.83 6.87 -9.76
C LEU A 95 8.19 5.77 -10.61
N TYR A 96 8.75 4.56 -10.52
CA TYR A 96 8.21 3.37 -11.18
C TYR A 96 7.62 2.44 -10.11
N ARG A 97 6.34 2.10 -10.23
CA ARG A 97 5.64 1.15 -9.35
C ARG A 97 5.37 -0.16 -10.08
N PHE A 98 5.60 -1.28 -9.41
CA PHE A 98 5.28 -2.61 -9.89
C PHE A 98 4.07 -3.12 -9.10
N ASP A 99 2.95 -3.29 -9.80
CA ASP A 99 1.70 -3.77 -9.25
C ASP A 99 1.67 -5.29 -9.38
N LEU A 100 2.02 -6.01 -8.31
CA LEU A 100 1.92 -7.47 -8.29
C LEU A 100 0.46 -7.88 -8.14
N THR A 101 0.05 -8.93 -8.85
CA THR A 101 -1.30 -9.51 -8.74
C THR A 101 -1.55 -10.16 -7.37
N GLU A 102 -0.50 -10.49 -6.62
CA GLU A 102 -0.56 -11.12 -5.30
C GLU A 102 -0.11 -10.11 -4.23
N GLY A 103 -1.02 -9.74 -3.32
CA GLY A 103 -0.75 -8.86 -2.17
C GLY A 103 -1.41 -7.48 -2.27
N GLU A 104 -2.61 -7.31 -1.69
CA GLU A 104 -3.31 -6.01 -1.65
C GLU A 104 -2.61 -4.97 -0.74
N ASN A 105 -1.62 -5.40 0.06
CA ASN A 105 -0.98 -4.60 1.10
C ASN A 105 0.51 -4.34 0.84
N GLU A 106 1.01 -4.57 -0.37
CA GLU A 106 2.39 -4.25 -0.72
C GLU A 106 2.58 -3.81 -2.17
N TYR A 107 3.50 -2.87 -2.36
CA TYR A 107 3.92 -2.38 -3.67
C TYR A 107 5.44 -2.35 -3.74
N TYR A 108 5.97 -2.60 -4.93
CA TYR A 108 7.41 -2.54 -5.18
C TYR A 108 7.73 -1.34 -6.06
N TYR A 109 8.86 -0.70 -5.79
CA TYR A 109 9.24 0.52 -6.50
C TYR A 109 10.68 0.48 -6.96
N ARG A 110 10.90 1.15 -8.10
CA ARG A 110 12.21 1.65 -8.52
C ARG A 110 12.11 3.17 -8.58
N VAL A 111 12.94 3.85 -7.82
CA VAL A 111 13.07 5.31 -7.85
C VAL A 111 14.39 5.66 -8.50
N LYS A 112 14.38 6.59 -9.45
CA LYS A 112 15.58 7.28 -9.92
C LYS A 112 15.43 8.74 -9.55
N TYR A 113 16.39 9.34 -8.86
CA TYR A 113 16.23 10.71 -8.37
C TYR A 113 17.55 11.45 -8.41
N PHE A 114 17.50 12.78 -8.56
CA PHE A 114 18.66 13.61 -8.31
C PHE A 114 18.87 13.77 -6.81
N ASP A 115 20.01 13.35 -6.30
CA ASP A 115 20.42 13.57 -4.92
C ASP A 115 21.23 14.88 -4.82
N PRO A 116 20.72 15.91 -4.13
CA PRO A 116 21.44 17.18 -3.98
C PRO A 116 22.70 17.11 -3.11
N VAL A 117 22.79 16.12 -2.21
CA VAL A 117 23.97 15.93 -1.36
C VAL A 117 25.12 15.35 -2.17
N GLU A 118 24.82 14.36 -3.01
CA GLU A 118 25.81 13.72 -3.90
C GLU A 118 26.02 14.49 -5.22
N ASN A 119 25.14 15.45 -5.52
CA ASN A 119 25.07 16.17 -6.79
C ASN A 119 25.05 15.23 -8.01
N ALA A 120 24.31 14.13 -7.89
CA ALA A 120 24.29 13.05 -8.88
C ALA A 120 22.89 12.42 -8.98
N GLN A 121 22.66 11.69 -10.07
CA GLN A 121 21.47 10.85 -10.17
C GLN A 121 21.72 9.52 -9.45
N MET A 122 20.84 9.23 -8.50
CA MET A 122 20.86 8.03 -7.67
C MET A 122 19.66 7.14 -8.01
N GLY A 123 19.71 5.89 -7.52
CA GLY A 123 18.63 4.93 -7.65
C GLY A 123 18.38 4.22 -6.32
N MET A 124 17.12 3.90 -6.06
CA MET A 124 16.70 3.15 -4.86
C MET A 124 15.57 2.19 -5.24
N LYS A 125 15.65 0.95 -4.76
CA LYS A 125 14.55 -0.02 -4.91
C LYS A 125 13.88 -0.20 -3.55
N LEU A 126 12.55 -0.12 -3.52
CA LEU A 126 11.77 -0.15 -2.28
C LEU A 126 10.72 -1.25 -2.32
N LYS A 127 10.42 -1.79 -1.14
CA LYS A 127 9.20 -2.56 -0.88
C LYS A 127 8.38 -1.74 0.10
N VAL A 128 7.22 -1.24 -0.30
CA VAL A 128 6.33 -0.46 0.59
C VAL A 128 5.16 -1.35 0.98
N VAL A 129 4.91 -1.46 2.27
CA VAL A 129 3.86 -2.31 2.85
C VAL A 129 2.90 -1.48 3.68
N LYS A 130 1.63 -1.88 3.74
CA LYS A 130 0.66 -1.31 4.67
C LYS A 130 0.84 -1.97 6.04
N ASP A 131 1.21 -1.18 7.04
CA ASP A 131 1.34 -1.68 8.42
C ASP A 131 -0.04 -1.82 9.05
N GLU A 132 -0.48 -3.06 9.28
CA GLU A 132 -1.79 -3.36 9.86
C GLU A 132 -1.98 -2.77 11.27
N LYS A 133 -0.89 -2.43 11.98
CA LYS A 133 -0.97 -1.86 13.33
C LYS A 133 -1.47 -0.42 13.34
N ASP A 134 -1.11 0.37 12.34
CA ASP A 134 -1.47 1.80 12.28
C ASP A 134 -2.10 2.22 10.94
N GLY A 135 -2.30 1.28 10.02
CA GLY A 135 -2.89 1.49 8.70
C GLY A 135 -2.01 2.26 7.73
N LYS A 136 -0.77 2.61 8.08
CA LYS A 136 0.10 3.47 7.26
C LYS A 136 0.98 2.67 6.31
N TRP A 137 1.21 3.23 5.13
CA TRP A 137 2.18 2.72 4.18
C TRP A 137 3.61 3.10 4.59
N LYS A 138 4.51 2.11 4.60
CA LYS A 138 5.89 2.23 5.09
C LYS A 138 6.84 1.44 4.19
N ASN A 139 8.06 1.93 3.97
CA ASN A 139 9.10 1.10 3.39
C ASN A 139 9.40 -0.10 4.32
N TYR A 140 9.69 -1.27 3.78
CA TYR A 140 9.73 -2.50 4.54
C TYR A 140 10.89 -2.51 5.54
N GLU A 141 12.09 -2.16 5.09
CA GLU A 141 13.28 -2.09 5.94
C GLU A 141 14.38 -1.21 5.33
N TRP A 142 15.33 -0.81 6.17
CA TRP A 142 16.56 -0.17 5.72
C TRP A 142 17.36 -1.07 4.78
N ASN A 143 17.89 -0.47 3.69
CA ASN A 143 18.75 -1.16 2.72
C ASN A 143 18.15 -2.47 2.18
N TRP A 144 16.82 -2.48 1.96
CA TRP A 144 16.09 -3.63 1.43
C TRP A 144 16.72 -4.17 0.13
N ASP A 145 17.12 -3.27 -0.78
CA ASP A 145 17.70 -3.60 -2.07
C ASP A 145 19.17 -4.04 -2.01
N GLY A 146 19.84 -3.86 -0.88
CA GLY A 146 21.17 -4.41 -0.64
C GLY A 146 21.17 -5.93 -0.42
N HIS A 147 20.02 -6.54 -0.14
CA HIS A 147 19.89 -7.98 0.13
C HIS A 147 18.69 -8.64 -0.56
N ASN A 148 17.92 -7.89 -1.37
CA ASN A 148 16.83 -8.40 -2.19
C ASN A 148 17.02 -7.99 -3.65
N SER A 149 16.51 -8.82 -4.56
CA SER A 149 16.50 -8.51 -5.99
C SER A 149 15.08 -8.15 -6.42
N LEU A 150 14.84 -6.84 -6.63
CA LEU A 150 13.57 -6.37 -7.20
C LEU A 150 13.23 -7.10 -8.50
N ASP A 151 14.21 -7.23 -9.40
CA ASP A 151 13.99 -7.79 -10.74
C ASP A 151 13.65 -9.30 -10.67
N SER A 152 14.14 -10.01 -9.65
CA SER A 152 13.76 -11.39 -9.38
C SER A 152 12.35 -11.52 -8.80
N ILE A 153 11.88 -10.53 -8.04
CA ILE A 153 10.56 -10.53 -7.41
C ILE A 153 9.46 -10.15 -8.43
N VAL A 154 9.69 -9.09 -9.20
CA VAL A 154 8.70 -8.59 -10.16
C VAL A 154 8.72 -9.35 -11.48
N GLY A 155 9.78 -10.11 -11.76
CA GLY A 155 9.90 -10.90 -12.98
C GLY A 155 9.78 -10.05 -14.24
N SER A 156 8.81 -10.38 -15.09
CA SER A 156 8.54 -9.68 -16.35
C SER A 156 7.43 -8.62 -16.25
N ILE A 157 7.04 -8.23 -15.04
CA ILE A 157 5.99 -7.22 -14.86
C ILE A 157 6.53 -5.85 -15.28
N GLU A 158 5.83 -5.22 -16.22
CA GLU A 158 6.11 -3.85 -16.63
C GLU A 158 5.64 -2.87 -15.54
N PRO A 159 6.47 -1.89 -15.15
CA PRO A 159 6.08 -0.94 -14.13
C PRO A 159 5.15 0.14 -14.68
N VAL A 160 4.30 0.67 -13.79
CA VAL A 160 3.62 1.94 -13.99
C VAL A 160 4.60 3.08 -13.72
N HIS A 161 4.78 3.99 -14.70
CA HIS A 161 5.60 5.19 -14.53
C HIS A 161 4.76 6.30 -13.90
N VAL A 162 4.70 6.31 -12.56
CA VAL A 162 3.82 7.16 -11.75
C VAL A 162 4.18 8.65 -11.88
N HIS A 163 5.46 8.97 -11.84
CA HIS A 163 5.96 10.33 -12.02
C HIS A 163 7.19 10.31 -12.93
N LYS A 164 7.24 11.22 -13.89
CA LYS A 164 8.31 11.30 -14.88
C LYS A 164 9.07 12.62 -14.79
N TRP A 165 10.37 12.52 -14.56
CA TRP A 165 11.23 13.70 -14.52
C TRP A 165 11.25 14.40 -15.88
N GLY A 166 11.01 15.72 -15.87
CA GLY A 166 11.15 16.59 -17.04
C GLY A 166 9.87 16.67 -17.87
N GLN A 167 8.81 15.98 -17.46
CA GLN A 167 7.46 16.26 -17.90
C GLN A 167 6.79 17.18 -16.89
N LYS A 168 6.11 18.22 -17.36
CA LYS A 168 5.19 18.98 -16.52
C LYS A 168 3.95 18.11 -16.32
N GLU A 169 3.49 18.00 -15.07
CA GLU A 169 2.17 17.42 -14.75
C GLU A 169 1.04 18.19 -15.43
#